data_AF-A0AAV5XRC6-F1
#
_entry.id   AF-A0AAV5XRC6-F1
#
_cell.length_a   1.000
_cell.length_b   1.000
_cell.length_c   1.000
_cell.angle_alpha   90.00
_cell.angle_beta   90.00
_cell.angle_gamma   90.00
#
_symmetry.space_group_name_H-M   'P 1'
#
loop_
_entity.id
_entity.type
_entity.pdbx_description
1 polymer ?
#
loop_
_entity_poly.entity_id
_entity_poly.type
_entity_poly.pdbx_seq_one_letter_code
_entity_poly.pdbx_strand_id
1 'polypeptide(L)'
;MRALATLAVACVAAWLGVMAFFSFAAAPLLFRTIERASAGQVIAALLPHYYRWGITLCVLALVALLPLALGTRGGHRRHLAAAGLAGAMVALLTWALTVTLPSAEDARRAGDAARFAATHRSAVLLNLLTMLCGAGLVALEAFTRSARGHE
;
A
#
# COMPACT_ATOMS: atom_id res chain seq x y z
N MET A 1 13.91 -19.67 -6.39
CA MET A 1 13.12 -18.75 -7.26
C MET A 1 11.63 -18.75 -6.94
N ARG A 2 10.95 -19.91 -6.85
CA ARG A 2 9.51 -19.98 -6.51
C ARG A 2 9.15 -19.36 -5.14
N ALA A 3 10.00 -19.57 -4.13
CA ALA A 3 9.78 -19.03 -2.78
C ALA A 3 9.77 -17.48 -2.74
N LEU A 4 10.63 -16.81 -3.53
CA LEU A 4 10.73 -15.35 -3.54
C LEU A 4 9.47 -14.71 -4.11
N ALA A 5 8.93 -15.25 -5.21
CA ALA A 5 7.68 -14.75 -5.79
C ALA A 5 6.48 -14.98 -4.85
N THR A 6 6.43 -16.11 -4.14
CA THR A 6 5.38 -16.35 -3.13
C THR A 6 5.52 -15.42 -1.93
N LEU A 7 6.75 -15.15 -1.47
CA LEU A 7 7.01 -14.18 -0.41
C LEU A 7 6.53 -12.77 -0.82
N ALA A 8 6.84 -12.34 -2.04
CA ALA A 8 6.39 -11.05 -2.55
C ALA A 8 4.85 -10.93 -2.57
N VAL A 9 4.17 -11.97 -3.08
CA VAL A 9 2.70 -12.03 -3.07
C VAL A 9 2.15 -12.02 -1.64
N ALA A 10 2.75 -12.78 -0.72
CA ALA A 10 2.31 -12.82 0.68
C ALA A 10 2.45 -11.46 1.37
N CYS A 11 3.58 -10.77 1.19
CA CYS A 11 3.78 -9.42 1.74
C CYS A 11 2.76 -8.42 1.19
N VAL A 12 2.52 -8.43 -0.12
CA VAL A 12 1.56 -7.51 -0.76
C VAL A 12 0.12 -7.85 -0.36
N ALA A 13 -0.24 -9.13 -0.30
CA ALA A 13 -1.57 -9.56 0.15
C ALA A 13 -1.82 -9.20 1.62
N ALA A 14 -0.82 -9.39 2.49
CA ALA A 14 -0.89 -8.96 3.88
C ALA A 14 -1.12 -7.44 3.98
N TRP A 15 -0.39 -6.65 3.19
CA TRP A 15 -0.57 -5.21 3.17
C TRP A 15 -1.95 -4.79 2.66
N LEU A 16 -2.46 -5.41 1.59
CA LEU A 16 -3.83 -5.18 1.12
C LEU A 16 -4.87 -5.51 2.21
N GLY A 17 -4.66 -6.60 2.96
CA GLY A 17 -5.49 -6.94 4.11
C GLY A 17 -5.49 -5.86 5.19
N VAL A 18 -4.31 -5.33 5.54
CA VAL A 18 -4.17 -4.21 6.49
C VAL A 18 -4.88 -2.96 5.98
N MET A 19 -4.71 -2.60 4.69
CA MET A 19 -5.40 -1.46 4.08
C MET A 19 -6.92 -1.61 4.14
N ALA A 20 -7.43 -2.78 3.79
CA ALA A 20 -8.86 -3.08 3.78
C ALA A 20 -9.44 -3.03 5.20
N PHE A 21 -8.77 -3.68 6.17
CA PHE A 21 -9.17 -3.63 7.57
C PHE A 21 -9.19 -2.19 8.09
N PHE A 22 -8.14 -1.42 7.82
CA PHE A 22 -8.05 -0.03 8.27
C PHE A 22 -9.17 0.85 7.68
N SER A 23 -9.41 0.70 6.37
CA SER A 23 -10.36 1.54 5.61
C SER A 23 -11.82 1.19 5.89
N PHE A 24 -12.17 -0.09 5.99
CA PHE A 24 -13.56 -0.54 6.08
C PHE A 24 -14.00 -0.93 7.50
N ALA A 25 -13.06 -1.24 8.40
CA ALA A 25 -13.39 -1.64 9.77
C ALA A 25 -12.86 -0.64 10.80
N ALA A 26 -11.55 -0.44 10.87
CA ALA A 26 -10.93 0.30 11.98
C ALA A 26 -11.34 1.79 12.00
N ALA A 27 -11.18 2.51 10.89
CA ALA A 27 -11.54 3.93 10.84
C ALA A 27 -13.04 4.17 11.03
N PRO A 28 -13.96 3.46 10.35
CA PRO A 28 -15.40 3.60 10.59
C PRO A 28 -15.81 3.27 12.02
N LEU A 29 -15.27 2.19 12.61
CA LEU A 29 -15.56 1.80 13.99
C LEU A 29 -15.13 2.88 14.98
N LEU A 30 -13.95 3.45 14.79
CA LEU A 30 -13.42 4.47 15.67
C LEU A 30 -14.25 5.77 15.61
N PHE A 31 -14.63 6.23 14.41
CA PHE A 31 -15.50 7.39 14.26
C PHE A 31 -16.94 7.16 14.77
N ARG A 32 -17.37 5.91 14.94
CA ARG A 32 -18.68 5.55 15.51
C ARG A 32 -18.68 5.41 17.03
N THR A 33 -17.53 5.14 17.63
CA THR A 33 -17.43 4.76 19.05
C THR A 33 -16.98 5.88 19.97
N ILE A 34 -16.20 6.83 19.46
CA ILE A 34 -15.69 7.97 20.23
C ILE A 34 -15.98 9.31 19.54
N GLU A 35 -15.81 10.40 20.28
CA GLU A 35 -16.00 11.75 19.75
C GLU A 35 -15.11 11.98 18.52
N ARG A 36 -15.65 12.66 17.51
CA ARG A 36 -15.01 12.84 16.20
C ARG A 36 -13.62 13.48 16.30
N ALA A 37 -13.43 14.43 17.21
CA ALA A 37 -12.14 15.07 17.45
C ALA A 37 -11.11 14.06 17.98
N SER A 38 -11.48 13.27 18.99
CA SER A 38 -10.64 12.21 19.58
C SER A 38 -10.33 11.10 18.57
N ALA A 39 -11.30 10.66 17.77
CA ALA A 39 -11.08 9.70 16.68
C ALA A 39 -10.04 10.20 15.67
N GLY A 40 -10.13 11.48 15.28
CA GLY A 40 -9.17 12.10 14.38
C GLY A 40 -7.74 12.13 14.96
N GLN A 41 -7.58 12.38 16.26
CA GLN A 41 -6.28 12.35 16.93
C GLN A 41 -5.68 10.95 16.97
N VAL A 42 -6.48 9.94 17.32
CA VAL A 42 -6.05 8.54 17.35
C VAL A 42 -5.62 8.08 15.94
N ILE A 43 -6.41 8.39 14.91
CA ILE A 43 -6.05 8.06 13.52
C ILE A 43 -4.76 8.75 13.12
N ALA A 44 -4.59 10.04 13.45
CA ALA A 44 -3.37 10.77 13.13
C ALA A 44 -2.13 10.14 13.77
N ALA A 45 -2.23 9.65 15.00
CA ALA A 45 -1.13 8.93 15.66
C ALA A 45 -0.84 7.55 15.02
N LEU A 46 -1.87 6.89 14.48
CA LEU A 46 -1.73 5.59 13.81
C LEU A 46 -1.17 5.70 12.38
N LEU A 47 -1.50 6.76 11.64
CA LEU A 47 -1.12 6.92 10.23
C LEU A 47 0.39 6.78 9.94
N PRO A 48 1.32 7.37 10.72
CA PRO A 48 2.75 7.16 10.51
C PRO A 48 3.15 5.69 10.58
N HIS A 49 2.59 4.95 11.54
CA HIS A 49 2.87 3.53 11.74
C HIS A 49 2.26 2.68 10.62
N TYR A 50 1.02 3.00 10.23
CA TYR A 50 0.35 2.38 9.09
C TYR A 50 1.21 2.48 7.81
N TYR A 51 1.64 3.68 7.44
CA TYR A 51 2.45 3.87 6.22
C TYR A 51 3.82 3.21 6.32
N ARG A 52 4.49 3.25 7.49
CA ARG A 52 5.77 2.57 7.70
C ARG A 52 5.67 1.07 7.48
N TRP A 53 4.66 0.41 8.07
CA TRP A 53 4.43 -1.02 7.86
C TRP A 53 4.14 -1.35 6.39
N GLY A 54 3.35 -0.51 5.72
CA GLY A 54 3.10 -0.66 4.29
C GLY A 54 4.37 -0.56 3.45
N ILE A 55 5.21 0.45 3.70
CA ILE A 55 6.50 0.62 3.04
C ILE A 55 7.38 -0.60 3.29
N THR A 56 7.49 -1.06 4.54
CA THR A 56 8.30 -2.26 4.88
C THR A 56 7.85 -3.48 4.08
N LEU A 57 6.56 -3.80 4.07
CA LEU A 57 6.04 -4.96 3.33
C LEU A 57 6.27 -4.83 1.81
N CYS A 58 6.07 -3.63 1.25
CA CYS A 58 6.27 -3.38 -0.18
C CYS A 58 7.76 -3.42 -0.57
N VAL A 59 8.66 -2.93 0.29
CA VAL A 59 10.12 -3.02 0.09
C VAL A 59 10.56 -4.48 0.14
N LEU A 60 10.07 -5.28 1.11
CA LEU A 60 10.37 -6.71 1.18
C LEU A 60 9.91 -7.44 -0.09
N ALA A 61 8.72 -7.12 -0.59
CA ALA A 61 8.22 -7.66 -1.86
C ALA A 61 9.11 -7.26 -3.04
N LEU A 62 9.51 -5.99 -3.12
CA LEU A 62 10.40 -5.49 -4.17
C LEU A 62 11.76 -6.19 -4.15
N VAL A 63 12.39 -6.31 -2.97
CA VAL A 63 13.68 -7.00 -2.80
C VAL A 63 13.58 -8.47 -3.20
N ALA A 64 12.47 -9.14 -2.89
CA ALA A 64 12.23 -10.51 -3.32
C ALA A 64 12.06 -10.64 -4.85
N LEU A 65 11.52 -9.62 -5.52
CA LEU A 65 11.29 -9.62 -6.97
C LEU A 65 12.52 -9.23 -7.78
N LEU A 66 13.44 -8.41 -7.24
CA LEU A 66 14.62 -7.91 -7.96
C LEU A 66 15.50 -9.03 -8.59
N PRO A 67 15.89 -10.10 -7.87
CA PRO A 67 16.69 -11.18 -8.48
C PRO A 67 15.95 -11.92 -9.60
N LEU A 68 14.62 -11.97 -9.55
CA LEU A 68 13.78 -12.60 -10.56
C LEU A 68 13.62 -11.72 -11.81
N ALA A 69 13.56 -10.40 -11.60
CA ALA A 69 13.45 -9.40 -12.67
C ALA A 69 14.77 -9.23 -13.45
N LEU A 70 15.91 -9.32 -12.77
CA LEU A 70 17.25 -9.17 -13.36
C LEU A 70 17.81 -10.46 -13.99
N GLY A 71 17.13 -11.60 -13.80
CA GLY A 71 17.55 -12.88 -14.37
C GLY A 71 17.25 -12.99 -15.87
N THR A 72 18.04 -13.77 -16.61
CA THR A 72 17.89 -13.99 -18.06
C THR A 72 16.93 -15.13 -18.43
N ARG A 73 16.21 -15.70 -17.46
CA ARG A 73 15.30 -16.84 -17.68
C ARG A 73 13.93 -16.40 -18.21
N GLY A 74 13.18 -17.35 -18.78
CA GLY A 74 11.81 -17.13 -19.25
C GLY A 74 10.90 -16.58 -18.15
N GLY A 75 10.21 -15.47 -18.42
CA GLY A 75 9.32 -14.79 -17.46
C GLY A 75 9.87 -13.53 -16.79
N HIS A 76 11.11 -13.10 -17.10
CA HIS A 76 11.72 -11.90 -16.53
C HIS A 76 10.88 -10.61 -16.74
N ARG A 77 10.22 -10.43 -17.90
CA ARG A 77 9.34 -9.27 -18.16
C ARG A 77 8.18 -9.18 -17.16
N ARG A 78 7.62 -10.32 -16.75
CA ARG A 78 6.55 -10.38 -15.73
C ARG A 78 7.08 -9.94 -14.37
N HIS A 79 8.23 -10.48 -13.97
CA HIS A 79 8.85 -10.13 -12.69
C HIS A 79 9.31 -8.67 -12.65
N LEU A 80 9.73 -8.12 -13.79
CA LEU A 80 10.04 -6.71 -13.95
C LEU A 80 8.78 -5.83 -13.81
N ALA A 81 7.66 -6.23 -14.42
CA ALA A 81 6.39 -5.52 -14.25
C ALA A 81 5.90 -5.58 -12.79
N ALA A 82 5.98 -6.76 -12.15
CA ALA A 82 5.65 -6.91 -10.73
C ALA A 82 6.56 -6.07 -9.82
N ALA A 83 7.87 -6.04 -10.09
CA ALA A 83 8.82 -5.18 -9.38
C ALA A 83 8.51 -3.70 -9.59
N GLY A 84 8.12 -3.29 -10.80
CA GLY A 84 7.67 -1.94 -11.10
C GLY A 84 6.44 -1.54 -10.29
N LEU A 85 5.45 -2.43 -10.17
CA LEU A 85 4.28 -2.20 -9.32
C LEU A 85 4.64 -2.09 -7.84
N ALA A 86 5.51 -2.97 -7.33
CA ALA A 86 5.99 -2.90 -5.95
C ALA A 86 6.75 -1.57 -5.69
N GLY A 87 7.59 -1.14 -6.64
CA GLY A 87 8.29 0.13 -6.58
C GLY A 87 7.34 1.33 -6.58
N ALA A 88 6.30 1.30 -7.43
CA ALA A 88 5.24 2.32 -7.43
C ALA A 88 4.51 2.38 -6.08
N MET A 89 4.18 1.23 -5.49
CA MET A 89 3.56 1.18 -4.15
C MET A 89 4.46 1.83 -3.09
N VAL A 90 5.76 1.51 -3.08
CA VAL A 90 6.71 2.14 -2.15
C VAL A 90 6.75 3.65 -2.33
N ALA A 91 6.81 4.14 -3.57
CA ALA A 91 6.81 5.56 -3.87
C ALA A 91 5.53 6.27 -3.40
N LEU A 92 4.36 5.70 -3.70
CA LEU A 92 3.06 6.24 -3.30
C LEU A 92 2.90 6.31 -1.78
N LEU A 93 3.28 5.24 -1.07
CA LEU A 93 3.20 5.20 0.40
C LEU A 93 4.21 6.15 1.05
N THR A 94 5.41 6.26 0.49
CA THR A 94 6.43 7.21 0.97
C THR A 94 5.94 8.63 0.79
N TRP A 95 5.38 8.96 -0.37
CA TRP A 95 4.77 10.27 -0.62
C TRP A 95 3.60 10.58 0.32
N ALA A 96 2.75 9.59 0.58
CA ALA A 96 1.66 9.72 1.54
C ALA A 96 2.19 10.03 2.96
N LEU A 97 3.26 9.36 3.37
CA LEU A 97 3.90 9.55 4.68
C LEU A 97 4.64 10.88 4.82
N THR A 98 5.39 11.30 3.80
CA THR A 98 6.32 12.44 3.91
C THR A 98 5.73 13.76 3.43
N VAL A 99 4.71 13.74 2.57
CA VAL A 99 4.11 14.96 2.00
C VAL A 99 2.65 15.11 2.42
N THR A 100 1.85 14.06 2.20
CA THR A 100 0.39 14.17 2.37
C THR A 100 0.01 14.24 3.85
N LEU A 101 0.61 13.39 4.68
CA LEU A 101 0.32 13.34 6.12
C LEU A 101 0.73 14.65 6.83
N PRO A 102 1.96 15.19 6.69
CA PRO A 102 2.31 16.46 7.30
C PRO A 102 1.42 17.62 6.83
N SER A 103 1.11 17.69 5.53
CA SER A 103 0.21 18.73 5.00
C SER A 103 -1.20 18.66 5.60
N ALA A 104 -1.72 17.45 5.87
CA ALA A 104 -3.02 17.27 6.51
C ALA A 104 -2.98 17.72 7.98
N GLU A 105 -1.89 17.42 8.69
CA GLU A 105 -1.71 17.86 10.07
C GLU A 105 -1.52 19.37 10.19
N ASP A 106 -0.78 19.98 9.26
CA ASP A 106 -0.59 21.43 9.20
C ASP A 106 -1.92 22.14 8.96
N ALA A 107 -2.73 21.64 8.00
CA ALA A 107 -4.07 22.18 7.75
C ALA A 107 -4.99 22.02 8.97
N ARG A 108 -4.91 20.89 9.69
CA ARG A 108 -5.66 20.68 10.93
C ARG A 108 -5.23 21.65 12.03
N ARG A 109 -3.93 21.87 12.21
CA ARG A 109 -3.39 22.82 13.20
C ARG A 109 -3.76 24.27 12.88
N ALA A 110 -3.86 24.61 11.60
CA ALA A 110 -4.30 25.93 11.14
C ALA A 110 -5.83 26.13 11.17
N GLY A 111 -6.63 25.09 11.46
CA GLY A 111 -8.09 25.15 11.40
C GLY A 111 -8.66 25.28 9.98
N ASP A 112 -7.86 25.02 8.94
CA ASP A 112 -8.25 25.15 7.55
C ASP A 112 -8.95 23.87 7.07
N ALA A 113 -10.28 23.87 7.18
CA ALA A 113 -11.12 22.74 6.80
C ALA A 113 -11.06 22.43 5.30
N ALA A 114 -10.90 23.45 4.44
CA ALA A 114 -10.88 23.26 2.99
C ALA A 114 -9.59 22.56 2.55
N ARG A 115 -8.44 23.03 3.06
CA ARG A 115 -7.14 22.39 2.81
C ARG A 115 -7.06 21.00 3.42
N PHE A 116 -7.61 20.80 4.62
CA PHE A 116 -7.68 19.46 5.23
C PHE A 116 -8.48 18.49 4.36
N ALA A 117 -9.65 18.90 3.86
CA ALA A 117 -10.48 18.06 2.99
C ALA A 117 -9.78 17.73 1.66
N ALA A 118 -9.06 18.69 1.07
CA ALA A 118 -8.29 18.47 -0.15
C ALA A 118 -7.16 17.44 0.07
N THR A 119 -6.34 17.63 1.11
CA THR A 119 -5.25 16.71 1.43
C THR A 119 -5.76 15.33 1.84
N HIS A 120 -6.88 15.26 2.57
CA HIS A 120 -7.54 14.00 2.90
C HIS A 120 -7.98 13.25 1.65
N ARG A 121 -8.58 13.93 0.67
CA ARG A 121 -8.96 13.33 -0.62
C ARG A 121 -7.73 12.80 -1.37
N SER A 122 -6.63 13.55 -1.37
CA SER A 122 -5.37 13.09 -1.95
C SER A 122 -4.85 11.82 -1.28
N ALA A 123 -4.92 11.73 0.06
CA ALA A 123 -4.51 10.53 0.79
C ALA A 123 -5.37 9.31 0.42
N VAL A 124 -6.69 9.48 0.27
CA VAL A 124 -7.60 8.42 -0.17
C VAL A 124 -7.25 7.94 -1.58
N LEU A 125 -6.99 8.87 -2.51
CA LEU A 125 -6.60 8.54 -3.88
C LEU A 125 -5.26 7.79 -3.94
N LEU A 126 -4.26 8.23 -3.17
CA LEU A 126 -2.96 7.55 -3.08
C LEU A 126 -3.10 6.12 -2.54
N ASN A 127 -3.90 5.91 -1.50
CA ASN A 127 -4.17 4.56 -0.99
C ASN A 127 -4.91 3.71 -2.03
N LEU A 128 -5.92 4.26 -2.72
CA LEU A 128 -6.64 3.53 -3.76
C LEU A 128 -5.71 3.11 -4.91
N LEU A 129 -4.85 4.02 -5.39
CA LEU A 129 -3.84 3.69 -6.40
C LEU A 129 -2.88 2.60 -5.90
N THR A 130 -2.46 2.69 -4.63
CA THR A 130 -1.60 1.66 -4.02
C THR A 130 -2.30 0.30 -3.97
N MET A 131 -3.60 0.27 -3.65
CA MET A 131 -4.41 -0.97 -3.68
C MET A 131 -4.49 -1.55 -5.09
N LEU A 132 -4.71 -0.72 -6.11
CA LEU A 132 -4.75 -1.16 -7.51
C LEU A 132 -3.40 -1.74 -7.96
N CYS A 133 -2.29 -1.10 -7.61
CA CYS A 133 -0.95 -1.63 -7.88
C CYS A 133 -0.73 -2.98 -7.18
N GLY A 134 -1.11 -3.09 -5.90
CA GLY A 134 -1.00 -4.33 -5.14
C GLY A 134 -1.84 -5.47 -5.71
N ALA A 135 -3.09 -5.19 -6.06
CA ALA A 135 -3.98 -6.16 -6.70
C ALA A 135 -3.44 -6.61 -8.06
N GLY A 136 -2.93 -5.68 -8.87
CA GLY A 136 -2.27 -5.99 -10.14
C GLY A 136 -1.04 -6.87 -9.98
N LEU A 137 -0.21 -6.61 -8.97
CA LEU A 137 0.96 -7.43 -8.65
C LEU A 137 0.56 -8.85 -8.26
N VAL A 138 -0.40 -8.98 -7.34
CA VAL A 138 -0.92 -10.29 -6.92
C VAL A 138 -1.51 -11.03 -8.12
N ALA A 139 -2.28 -10.35 -8.98
CA ALA A 139 -2.85 -10.98 -10.16
C ALA A 139 -1.80 -11.47 -11.16
N LEU A 140 -0.80 -10.63 -11.44
CA LEU A 140 0.33 -10.97 -12.32
C LEU A 140 1.10 -12.18 -11.79
N GLU A 141 1.41 -12.21 -10.49
CA GLU A 141 2.23 -13.26 -9.90
C GLU A 141 1.44 -14.53 -9.54
N ALA A 142 0.14 -14.45 -9.21
CA ALA A 142 -0.67 -15.58 -8.79
C ALA A 142 -1.44 -16.25 -9.94
N PHE A 143 -2.15 -15.49 -10.79
CA PHE A 143 -3.02 -16.08 -11.81
C PHE A 143 -2.27 -16.58 -13.04
N THR A 144 -1.12 -16.01 -13.39
CA THR A 144 -0.27 -16.56 -14.46
C THR A 144 0.40 -17.89 -14.10
N ARG A 145 0.29 -18.35 -12.84
CA ARG A 145 0.70 -19.70 -12.42
C ARG A 145 -0.31 -20.76 -12.83
N SER A 146 -1.61 -20.44 -12.86
CA SER A 146 -2.67 -21.42 -13.15
C SER A 146 -2.70 -21.87 -14.61
N ALA A 147 -2.22 -21.04 -15.55
CA ALA A 147 -2.21 -21.34 -16.98
C ALA A 147 -1.10 -22.31 -17.42
N ARG A 148 -0.15 -22.66 -16.54
CA ARG A 148 0.99 -23.56 -16.87
C ARG A 148 0.97 -24.89 -16.10
N GLY A 149 -0.12 -25.19 -15.39
CA GLY A 149 -0.27 -26.43 -14.62
C GLY A 149 -1.00 -27.56 -15.35
N HIS A 150 -1.34 -27.37 -16.64
CA HIS A 150 -2.14 -28.30 -17.44
C HIS A 150 -1.41 -28.83 -18.69
N GLU A 151 -0.07 -28.78 -18.72
CA GLU A 151 0.75 -29.40 -19.77
C GLU A 151 1.75 -30.38 -19.16
#